data_AF-X1Q3T6-F1
#
_entry.id   AF-X1Q3T6-F1
#
_cell.length_a   1.000
_cell.length_b   1.000
_cell.length_c   1.000
_cell.angle_alpha   90.00
_cell.angle_beta   90.00
_cell.angle_gamma   90.00
#
_symmetry.space_group_name_H-M   'P 1'
#
loop_
_entity.id
_entity.type
_entity.pdbx_description
1 polymer ?
#
loop_
_entity_poly.entity_id
_entity_poly.type
_entity_poly.pdbx_seq_one_letter_code
_entity_poly.pdbx_strand_id
1 'polypeptide(L)' 'MLDYLQQIALFSDVDAYDDSKGCVALMTLHCAKGLEFENVFIIGVEEGLLPHERSNTEENEDELEEERRL' A
#
# COMPACT_ATOMS: atom_id res chain seq x y z
N MET A 1 -1.00 31.57 -2.35
CA MET A 1 -1.73 30.90 -1.25
C MET A 1 -2.61 29.77 -1.77
N LEU A 2 -3.29 29.93 -2.92
CA LEU A 2 -3.97 28.84 -3.62
C LEU A 2 -3.02 27.69 -3.99
N ASP A 3 -1.83 28.00 -4.52
CA ASP A 3 -0.84 26.96 -4.90
C ASP A 3 -0.39 26.10 -3.72
N TYR A 4 -0.25 26.69 -2.53
CA TYR A 4 0.14 25.97 -1.32
C TYR A 4 -0.94 24.98 -0.86
N LEU A 5 -2.22 25.40 -0.91
CA LEU A 5 -3.34 24.53 -0.59
C LEU A 5 -3.50 23.40 -1.61
N GLN A 6 -3.27 23.69 -2.90
CA GLN A 6 -3.29 22.69 -3.94
C GLN A 6 -2.18 21.66 -3.75
N GLN A 7 -0.97 22.09 -3.40
CA GLN A 7 0.15 21.19 -3.15
C GLN A 7 -0.12 20.26 -1.96
N ILE A 8 -0.67 20.77 -0.85
CA ILE A 8 -1.03 19.93 0.31
C ILE A 8 -2.13 18.94 -0.07
N ALA A 9 -3.12 19.35 -0.85
CA ALA A 9 -4.21 18.48 -1.26
C ALA A 9 -3.76 17.32 -2.17
N LEU A 10 -2.61 17.46 -2.83
CA LEU A 10 -2.03 16.44 -3.72
C LEU A 10 -0.88 15.65 -3.07
N PHE A 11 -0.46 15.98 -1.86
CA PHE A 11 0.65 15.32 -1.18
C PHE A 11 0.28 13.88 -0.80
N SER A 12 1.09 12.90 -1.20
CA SER A 12 0.90 11.49 -0.86
C SER A 12 1.98 10.96 0.09
N ASP A 13 1.69 9.90 0.85
CA ASP A 13 2.67 9.28 1.75
C ASP A 13 3.90 8.72 1.01
N VAL A 14 3.73 8.33 -0.26
CA VAL A 14 4.84 7.88 -1.12
C VAL A 14 5.83 9.02 -1.40
N ASP A 15 5.34 10.26 -1.54
CA ASP A 15 6.19 11.43 -1.79
C ASP A 15 7.09 11.80 -0.59
N ALA A 16 6.79 11.27 0.61
CA ALA A 16 7.58 11.47 1.82
C ALA A 16 8.71 10.43 1.99
N TYR A 17 8.72 9.36 1.18
CA TYR A 17 9.74 8.31 1.25
C TYR A 17 11.10 8.86 0.81
N ASP A 18 12.11 8.66 1.66
CA ASP A 18 13.47 9.12 1.42
C ASP A 18 14.44 8.08 1.96
N ASP A 19 15.06 7.36 1.04
CA ASP A 19 16.00 6.27 1.29
C ASP A 19 17.26 6.75 2.05
N SER A 20 17.58 8.04 1.97
CA SER A 20 18.76 8.62 2.63
C SER A 20 18.61 8.78 4.15
N LYS A 21 17.37 8.68 4.67
CA LYS A 21 17.09 8.83 6.11
C LYS A 21 17.51 7.61 6.94
N GLY A 22 17.87 6.48 6.32
CA GLY A 22 18.33 5.27 7.01
C GLY A 22 17.30 4.68 7.97
N CYS A 23 16.01 4.88 7.69
CA CYS A 23 14.89 4.41 8.50
C CYS A 23 14.19 3.23 7.81
N VAL A 24 13.52 2.36 8.57
CA VAL A 24 12.67 1.31 8.00
C VAL A 24 11.41 1.96 7.41
N ALA A 25 11.09 1.61 6.16
CA ALA A 25 9.86 2.02 5.50
C ALA A 25 8.70 1.13 5.97
N LEU A 26 7.65 1.72 6.53
CA LEU A 26 6.40 1.02 6.85
C LEU A 26 5.27 1.61 6.02
N MET A 27 4.58 0.78 5.25
CA MET A 27 3.51 1.19 4.35
C MET A 27 2.54 0.03 4.06
N THR A 28 1.44 0.31 3.38
CA THR A 28 0.53 -0.72 2.86
C THR A 28 1.08 -1.32 1.55
N LEU A 29 0.63 -2.53 1.17
CA LEU A 29 1.00 -3.15 -0.12
C LEU A 29 0.68 -2.24 -1.31
N HIS A 30 -0.45 -1.54 -1.26
CA HIS A 30 -0.86 -0.58 -2.28
C HIS A 30 0.14 0.58 -2.44
N CYS A 31 0.67 1.11 -1.35
CA CYS A 31 1.65 2.20 -1.37
C CYS A 31 3.04 1.73 -1.86
N ALA A 32 3.34 0.44 -1.79
CA ALA A 32 4.60 -0.12 -2.27
C ALA A 32 4.70 -0.20 -3.81
N LYS A 33 3.60 0.05 -4.54
CA LYS A 33 3.55 -0.05 -5.99
C LYS A 33 4.56 0.88 -6.67
N GLY A 34 5.47 0.28 -7.44
CA GLY A 34 6.50 1.02 -8.17
C GLY A 34 7.75 1.37 -7.34
N LEU A 35 7.83 0.88 -6.11
CA LEU A 35 9.02 0.96 -5.27
C LEU A 35 9.78 -0.37 -5.29
N GLU A 36 11.08 -0.29 -5.06
CA GLU A 36 11.99 -1.44 -4.97
C GLU A 36 12.84 -1.31 -3.71
N PHE A 37 13.05 -2.42 -3.01
CA PHE A 37 13.83 -2.49 -1.78
C PHE A 37 14.73 -3.72 -1.81
N GLU A 38 15.94 -3.62 -1.23
CA GLU A 38 16.83 -4.77 -1.13
C GLU A 38 16.26 -5.89 -0.24
N ASN A 39 15.53 -5.52 0.81
CA ASN A 39 14.90 -6.44 1.75
C ASN A 39 13.45 -6.02 2.01
N VAL A 40 12.51 -6.95 1.90
CA VAL A 40 11.07 -6.71 2.10
C VAL A 40 10.52 -7.69 3.13
N PHE A 41 9.75 -7.18 4.08
CA PHE A 41 9.01 -7.98 5.05
C PHE A 41 7.51 -7.74 4.86
N ILE A 42 6.77 -8.79 4.50
CA ILE A 42 5.31 -8.76 4.46
C ILE A 42 4.81 -9.38 5.76
N ILE A 43 3.92 -8.66 6.44
CA ILE A 43 3.29 -9.10 7.69
C ILE A 43 1.79 -9.23 7.49
N GLY A 44 1.13 -10.04 8.32
CA GLY A 44 -0.33 -10.16 8.27
C GLY A 44 -0.86 -10.97 7.08
N VAL A 45 -0.06 -11.91 6.57
CA VAL A 45 -0.51 -12.88 5.55
C VAL A 45 -1.29 -14.00 6.24
N GLU A 46 -2.52 -13.67 6.64
CA GLU A 46 -3.44 -14.56 7.32
C GLU A 46 -4.88 -14.36 6.81
N GLU A 47 -5.69 -15.42 6.93
CA GLU A 47 -7.07 -15.41 6.47
C GLU A 47 -7.89 -14.36 7.24
N GLY A 48 -8.56 -13.48 6.48
CA GLY A 48 -9.30 -12.33 7.00
C GLY A 48 -8.54 -11.01 6.96
N LEU A 49 -7.21 -11.03 6.81
CA LEU A 49 -6.42 -9.82 6.58
C LEU A 49 -5.88 -9.75 5.15
N LEU A 50 -5.33 -10.86 4.63
CA LEU A 50 -4.88 -10.98 3.24
C LEU A 50 -5.10 -12.43 2.74
N PRO A 51 -6.17 -12.71 1.96
CA PRO A 51 -7.14 -11.77 1.41
C PRO A 51 -8.05 -11.15 2.49
N HIS A 52 -8.39 -9.87 2.33
CA HIS A 52 -9.26 -9.15 3.25
C HIS A 52 -10.63 -9.84 3.39
N GLU A 53 -11.25 -9.89 4.59
CA GLU A 53 -12.52 -10.62 4.82
C GLU A 53 -13.63 -10.32 3.80
N ARG A 54 -13.67 -9.11 3.26
CA ARG A 54 -14.67 -8.67 2.27
C ARG A 54 -14.56 -9.34 0.91
N SER A 55 -13.36 -9.75 0.50
CA SER A 55 -13.12 -10.43 -0.77
C SER A 55 -13.23 -11.95 -0.65
N ASN A 56 -13.35 -12.50 0.58
CA ASN A 56 -13.38 -13.93 0.84
C ASN A 56 -14.80 -14.55 0.77
N THR A 57 -15.71 -13.94 0.01
CA THR A 57 -17.07 -14.46 -0.23
C THR A 57 -17.19 -15.08 -1.61
N GLU A 58 -17.92 -16.19 -1.73
CA GLU A 58 -18.13 -16.91 -3.01
C GLU A 58 -18.78 -16.03 -4.11
N GLU A 59 -19.45 -14.95 -3.74
CA GLU A 59 -20.08 -14.01 -4.67
C GLU A 59 -19.08 -12.96 -5.25
N ASN A 60 -17.86 -12.88 -4.71
CA ASN A 60 -16.87 -11.83 -5.00
C ASN A 60 -15.54 -12.37 -5.57
N GLU A 61 -15.59 -13.35 -6.49
CA GLU A 61 -14.38 -13.91 -7.14
C GLU A 61 -13.47 -12.83 -7.76
N ASP A 62 -14.05 -11.76 -8.33
CA ASP A 62 -13.28 -10.65 -8.91
C ASP A 62 -12.49 -9.86 -7.84
N GLU A 63 -13.04 -9.70 -6.64
CA GLU A 63 -12.34 -9.03 -5.52
C GLU A 63 -11.23 -9.93 -4.95
N LEU A 64 -11.45 -11.24 -4.91
CA LEU A 64 -10.44 -12.21 -4.52
C LEU A 64 -9.24 -12.20 -5.48
N GLU A 65 -9.50 -12.15 -6.80
CA GLU A 65 -8.44 -12.05 -7.81
C GLU A 65 -7.70 -10.70 -7.75
N GLU A 66 -8.35 -9.61 -7.34
CA GLU A 66 -7.67 -8.33 -7.11
C GLU A 66 -6.75 -8.39 -5.88
N GLU A 67 -7.18 -9.01 -4.78
CA GLU A 67 -6.33 -9.21 -3.60
C GLU A 67 -5.12 -10.13 -3.88
N ARG A 68 -5.25 -11.03 -4.87
CA ARG A 68 -4.13 -11.85 -5.36
C ARG A 68 -3.12 -11.06 -6.21
N ARG A 69 -3.52 -9.91 -6.75
CA ARG A 69 -2.65 -9.00 -7.54
C ARG A 69 -1.94 -7.95 -6.70
N LEU A 70 -2.45 -7.69 -5.48
CA LEU A 70 -1.75 -6.88 -4.48
C LEU A 70 -0.38 -7.48 -4.15
#